data_AF-A0A960YFV2-F1
#
_entry.id   AF-A0A960YFV2-F1
#
_cell.length_a   1.000
_cell.length_b   1.000
_cell.length_c   1.000
_cell.angle_alpha   90.00
_cell.angle_beta   90.00
_cell.angle_gamma   90.00
#
_symmetry.space_group_name_H-M   'P 1'
#
loop_
_entity.id
_entity.type
_entity.pdbx_description
1 polymer ?
#
loop_
_entity_poly.entity_id
_entity_poly.type
_entity_poly.pdbx_seq_one_letter_code
_entity_poly.pdbx_strand_id
1 'polypeptide(L)'
;AYVESVCRYNSKIKWLKVIDESTLKDCYKQASITVYPSFVEGYGLPIMESLWYGKPCICYKQGVMSELAKEGGCLTTDVMNPQTLADAIYQLLMNTELYRTKSEEAIKRKIKTWEEYALEFLEKLEFHKH
;
A
#
# COMPACT_ATOMS: atom_id res chain seq x y z
N ALA A 1 -11.74 -6.27 21.06
CA ALA A 1 -11.29 -6.63 22.44
C ALA A 1 -9.80 -6.42 22.72
N TYR A 2 -8.82 -6.81 21.89
CA TYR A 2 -7.38 -6.45 22.13
C TYR A 2 -7.01 -5.05 21.60
N VAL A 3 -7.27 -4.78 20.31
CA VAL A 3 -6.94 -3.48 19.67
C VAL A 3 -7.66 -2.31 20.34
N GLU A 4 -8.93 -2.50 20.70
CA GLU A 4 -9.71 -1.56 21.53
C GLU A 4 -9.03 -1.23 22.85
N SER A 5 -8.47 -2.23 23.53
CA SER A 5 -7.74 -2.02 24.79
C SER A 5 -6.46 -1.20 24.55
N VAL A 6 -5.69 -1.56 23.52
CA VAL A 6 -4.47 -0.81 23.14
C VAL A 6 -4.78 0.65 22.83
N CYS A 7 -5.86 0.94 22.09
CA CYS A 7 -6.26 2.31 21.76
C CYS A 7 -6.71 3.11 23.00
N ARG A 8 -7.31 2.46 24.01
CA ARG A 8 -7.70 3.14 25.27
C ARG A 8 -6.49 3.66 26.04
N TYR A 9 -5.38 2.92 26.01
CA TYR A 9 -4.16 3.27 26.76
C TYR A 9 -3.10 4.00 25.91
N ASN A 10 -3.34 4.17 24.60
CA ASN A 10 -2.42 4.85 23.70
C ASN A 10 -3.16 5.75 22.72
N SER A 11 -3.22 7.06 23.03
CA SER A 11 -3.90 8.08 22.23
C SER A 11 -3.29 8.31 20.84
N LYS A 12 -2.09 7.78 20.56
CA LYS A 12 -1.44 7.86 19.26
C LYS A 12 -1.99 6.82 18.27
N ILE A 13 -2.72 5.81 18.76
CA ILE A 13 -3.31 4.75 17.94
C ILE A 13 -4.81 5.00 17.84
N LYS A 14 -5.30 5.18 16.62
CA LYS A 14 -6.73 5.34 16.34
C LYS A 14 -7.21 4.14 15.54
N TRP A 15 -8.12 3.35 16.12
CA TRP A 15 -8.80 2.27 15.39
C TRP A 15 -10.13 2.76 14.83
N LEU A 16 -10.17 3.02 13.53
CA LEU A 16 -11.32 3.61 12.85
C LEU A 16 -12.45 2.62 12.54
N LYS A 17 -12.23 1.31 12.74
CA LYS A 17 -13.17 0.22 12.42
C LYS A 17 -13.59 0.27 10.94
N VAL A 18 -14.89 0.17 10.66
CA VAL A 18 -15.45 0.31 9.32
C VAL A 18 -15.70 1.80 9.09
N ILE A 19 -15.13 2.32 8.03
CA ILE A 19 -15.27 3.71 7.60
C ILE A 19 -15.85 3.74 6.19
N ASP A 20 -16.50 4.84 5.84
CA ASP A 20 -16.93 5.09 4.48
C ASP A 20 -15.74 5.39 3.54
N GLU A 21 -16.02 5.37 2.25
CA GLU A 21 -15.03 5.62 1.20
C GLU A 21 -14.41 7.01 1.31
N SER A 22 -15.20 8.05 1.60
CA SER A 22 -14.67 9.43 1.73
C SER A 22 -13.64 9.55 2.84
N THR A 23 -13.92 8.96 4.00
CA THR A 23 -13.03 8.93 5.16
C THR A 23 -11.76 8.14 4.84
N LEU A 24 -11.87 7.00 4.16
CA LEU A 24 -10.71 6.21 3.74
C LEU A 24 -9.80 7.00 2.79
N LYS A 25 -10.38 7.70 1.80
CA LYS A 25 -9.61 8.57 0.89
C LYS A 25 -8.87 9.67 1.65
N ASP A 26 -9.51 10.27 2.64
CA ASP A 26 -8.88 11.31 3.46
C ASP A 26 -7.77 10.76 4.35
N CYS A 27 -7.91 9.53 4.86
CA CYS A 27 -6.81 8.82 5.52
C CYS A 27 -5.61 8.64 4.60
N TYR A 28 -5.82 8.19 3.36
CA TYR A 28 -4.72 8.07 2.39
C TYR A 28 -4.05 9.42 2.13
N LYS A 29 -4.81 10.48 1.85
CA LYS A 29 -4.25 11.82 1.58
C LYS A 29 -3.39 12.34 2.74
N GLN A 30 -3.83 12.12 3.98
CA GLN A 30 -3.16 12.61 5.18
C GLN A 30 -2.02 11.71 5.66
N ALA A 31 -1.99 10.44 5.25
CA ALA A 31 -0.92 9.53 5.64
C ALA A 31 0.44 9.96 5.06
N SER A 32 1.50 9.77 5.84
CA SER A 32 2.87 9.88 5.32
C SER A 32 3.28 8.61 4.58
N ILE A 33 2.96 7.45 5.16
CA ILE A 33 3.21 6.11 4.62
C ILE A 33 2.01 5.21 4.96
N THR A 34 1.91 4.08 4.29
CA THR A 34 1.00 2.99 4.69
C THR A 34 1.78 1.72 5.02
N VAL A 35 1.17 0.85 5.83
CA VAL A 35 1.72 -0.45 6.20
C VAL A 35 0.66 -1.49 5.93
N TYR A 36 0.98 -2.44 5.06
CA TYR A 36 0.11 -3.55 4.71
C TYR A 36 0.78 -4.87 5.08
N PRO A 37 0.61 -5.34 6.33
CA PRO A 37 1.35 -6.47 6.88
C PRO A 37 0.71 -7.83 6.55
N SER A 38 0.03 -7.98 5.41
CA SER A 38 -0.49 -9.28 4.97
C SER A 38 0.64 -10.16 4.41
N PHE A 39 0.65 -11.44 4.78
CA PHE A 39 1.63 -12.43 4.32
C PHE A 39 1.21 -13.14 3.01
N VAL A 40 -0.09 -13.36 2.79
CA VAL A 40 -0.66 -14.02 1.60
C VAL A 40 -1.89 -13.26 1.13
N GLU A 41 -1.92 -12.89 -0.15
CA GLU A 41 -3.02 -12.14 -0.78
C GLU A 41 -3.15 -12.48 -2.26
N GLY A 42 -4.30 -12.13 -2.84
CA GLY A 42 -4.55 -12.22 -4.28
C GLY A 42 -3.75 -11.19 -5.07
N TYR A 43 -4.22 -9.94 -5.12
CA TYR A 43 -3.60 -8.89 -5.95
C TYR A 43 -2.88 -7.80 -5.16
N GLY A 44 -3.26 -7.53 -3.89
CA GLY A 44 -2.65 -6.43 -3.11
C GLY A 44 -3.22 -5.04 -3.43
N LEU A 45 -4.54 -4.95 -3.70
CA LEU A 45 -5.22 -3.67 -3.95
C LEU A 45 -4.93 -2.57 -2.91
N PRO A 46 -4.85 -2.84 -1.59
CA PRO A 46 -4.54 -1.79 -0.61
C PRO A 46 -3.16 -1.15 -0.82
N ILE A 47 -2.18 -1.89 -1.36
CA ILE A 47 -0.87 -1.37 -1.76
C ILE A 47 -1.07 -0.41 -2.93
N MET A 48 -1.81 -0.82 -3.96
CA MET A 48 -2.04 0.01 -5.15
C MET A 48 -2.80 1.30 -4.81
N GLU A 49 -3.79 1.23 -3.93
CA GLU A 49 -4.50 2.40 -3.41
C GLU A 49 -3.54 3.37 -2.72
N SER A 50 -2.64 2.88 -1.88
CA SER A 50 -1.61 3.71 -1.26
C SER A 50 -0.75 4.43 -2.32
N LEU A 51 -0.28 3.69 -3.31
CA LEU A 51 0.57 4.23 -4.38
C LEU A 51 -0.17 5.23 -5.27
N TRP A 52 -1.46 5.03 -5.54
CA TRP A 52 -2.33 5.99 -6.24
C TRP A 52 -2.40 7.34 -5.54
N TYR A 53 -2.36 7.37 -4.20
CA TYR A 53 -2.29 8.60 -3.41
C TYR A 53 -0.85 9.12 -3.23
N GLY A 54 0.12 8.55 -3.95
CA GLY A 54 1.54 8.91 -3.86
C GLY A 54 2.16 8.56 -2.50
N LYS A 55 1.58 7.61 -1.76
CA LYS A 55 2.02 7.24 -0.42
C LYS A 55 2.86 5.97 -0.47
N PRO A 56 4.15 6.03 -0.05
CA PRO A 56 4.96 4.84 0.07
C PRO A 56 4.30 3.78 0.94
N CYS A 57 4.39 2.52 0.51
CA CYS A 57 3.79 1.40 1.22
C CYS A 57 4.86 0.45 1.76
N ILE A 58 4.70 -0.01 3.00
CA ILE A 58 5.47 -1.12 3.56
C ILE A 58 4.68 -2.41 3.39
N CYS A 59 5.25 -3.41 2.73
CA CYS A 59 4.56 -4.67 2.45
C CYS A 59 5.49 -5.89 2.60
N TYR A 60 4.92 -7.09 2.47
CA TYR A 60 5.68 -8.32 2.62
C TYR A 60 6.71 -8.50 1.50
N LYS A 61 7.87 -9.05 1.86
CA LYS A 61 9.03 -9.24 0.97
C LYS A 61 8.90 -10.39 -0.03
N GLN A 62 7.84 -11.19 0.03
CA GLN A 62 7.63 -12.35 -0.86
C GLN A 62 6.26 -12.33 -1.53
N GLY A 63 6.06 -13.25 -2.47
CA GLY A 63 4.80 -13.42 -3.19
C GLY A 63 4.46 -12.24 -4.08
N VAL A 64 3.16 -12.06 -4.33
CA VAL A 64 2.62 -11.01 -5.21
C VAL A 64 3.03 -9.61 -4.76
N MET A 65 3.11 -9.38 -3.44
CA MET A 65 3.53 -8.11 -2.86
C MET A 65 4.96 -7.74 -3.24
N SER A 66 5.86 -8.73 -3.34
CA SER A 66 7.24 -8.52 -3.77
C SER A 66 7.30 -8.09 -5.24
N GLU A 67 6.51 -8.73 -6.11
CA GLU A 67 6.43 -8.38 -7.52
C GLU A 67 5.87 -6.96 -7.72
N LEU A 68 4.80 -6.60 -7.00
CA LEU A 68 4.26 -5.23 -7.01
C LEU A 68 5.28 -4.21 -6.52
N ALA A 69 6.05 -4.55 -5.47
CA ALA A 69 7.04 -3.67 -4.88
C ALA A 69 8.25 -3.42 -5.78
N LYS A 70 8.65 -4.40 -6.62
CA LYS A 70 9.76 -4.25 -7.58
C LYS A 70 9.51 -3.15 -8.59
N GLU A 71 8.25 -2.86 -8.88
CA GLU A 71 7.87 -1.79 -9.79
C GLU A 71 7.86 -0.39 -9.14
N GLY A 72 8.28 -0.28 -7.87
CA GLY A 72 8.54 0.98 -7.18
C GLY A 72 7.44 1.43 -6.22
N GLY A 73 7.83 2.32 -5.30
CA GLY A 73 6.94 2.95 -4.33
C GLY A 73 6.76 2.19 -3.02
N CYS A 74 7.34 1.00 -2.93
CA CYS A 74 7.26 0.16 -1.73
C CYS A 74 8.62 -0.04 -1.05
N LEU A 75 8.57 -0.28 0.26
CA LEU A 75 9.64 -0.87 1.05
C LEU A 75 9.20 -2.25 1.52
N THR A 76 9.97 -3.29 1.23
CA THR A 76 9.62 -4.66 1.60
C THR A 76 10.31 -5.09 2.88
N THR A 77 9.60 -5.84 3.73
CA THR A 77 10.16 -6.41 4.96
C THR A 77 9.53 -7.75 5.30
N ASP A 78 10.05 -8.40 6.33
CA ASP A 78 9.36 -9.52 6.97
C ASP A 78 8.24 -8.97 7.87
N VAL A 79 6.98 -9.12 7.44
CA VAL A 79 5.82 -8.59 8.18
C VAL A 79 5.40 -9.53 9.31
N MET A 80 5.90 -10.77 9.32
CA MET A 80 5.64 -11.75 10.38
C MET A 80 6.54 -11.54 11.60
N ASN A 81 7.60 -10.74 11.46
CA ASN A 81 8.47 -10.35 12.54
C ASN A 81 8.19 -8.88 12.93
N PRO A 82 7.60 -8.63 14.11
CA PRO A 82 7.26 -7.27 14.55
C PRO A 82 8.45 -6.32 14.62
N GLN A 83 9.65 -6.82 14.93
CA GLN A 83 10.85 -5.97 15.02
C GLN A 83 11.26 -5.46 13.64
N THR A 84 11.32 -6.34 12.64
CA THR A 84 11.68 -5.95 11.27
C THR A 84 10.63 -5.05 10.63
N LEU A 85 9.36 -5.20 11.03
CA LEU A 85 8.30 -4.29 10.61
C LEU A 85 8.44 -2.91 11.25
N ALA A 86 8.74 -2.84 12.55
CA ALA A 86 9.01 -1.60 13.26
C ALA A 86 10.25 -0.88 12.70
N ASP A 87 11.32 -1.61 12.42
CA ASP A 87 12.55 -1.09 11.83
C ASP A 87 12.28 -0.50 10.44
N ALA A 88 11.47 -1.17 9.60
CA ALA A 88 11.08 -0.66 8.29
C ALA A 88 10.24 0.62 8.39
N ILE A 89 9.29 0.68 9.32
CA ILE A 89 8.49 1.90 9.59
C ILE A 89 9.41 3.04 10.01
N TYR A 90 10.33 2.79 10.94
CA TYR A 90 11.29 3.78 11.42
C TYR A 90 12.20 4.26 10.29
N GLN A 91 12.78 3.32 9.52
CA GLN A 91 13.68 3.62 8.41
C GLN A 91 12.99 4.52 7.37
N LEU A 92 11.75 4.18 6.98
CA LEU A 92 11.03 4.93 5.96
C LEU A 92 10.59 6.33 6.44
N LEU A 93 10.29 6.50 7.73
CA LEU A 93 9.91 7.80 8.29
C LEU A 93 11.11 8.70 8.61
N MET A 94 12.24 8.12 9.02
CA MET A 94 13.39 8.89 9.51
C MET A 94 14.46 9.13 8.43
N ASN A 95 14.52 8.30 7.39
CA ASN A 95 15.41 8.53 6.25
C ASN A 95 14.69 9.37 5.19
N THR A 96 14.98 10.67 5.17
CA THR A 96 14.35 11.64 4.25
C THR A 96 14.60 11.30 2.78
N GLU A 97 15.80 10.81 2.44
CA GLU A 97 16.13 10.46 1.05
C GLU A 97 15.37 9.21 0.59
N LEU A 98 15.32 8.19 1.44
CA LEU A 98 14.54 6.98 1.16
C LEU A 98 13.06 7.31 1.01
N TYR A 99 12.50 8.10 1.94
CA TYR A 99 11.11 8.55 1.89
C TYR A 99 10.80 9.28 0.58
N ARG A 100 11.64 10.25 0.21
CA ARG A 100 11.49 11.02 -1.04
C ARG A 100 11.53 10.09 -2.25
N THR A 101 12.50 9.19 -2.30
CA THR A 101 12.68 8.24 -3.40
C THR A 101 11.44 7.36 -3.57
N LYS A 102 10.95 6.76 -2.48
CA LYS A 102 9.74 5.93 -2.52
C LYS A 102 8.48 6.72 -2.86
N SER A 103 8.39 7.97 -2.41
CA SER A 103 7.24 8.83 -2.74
C SER A 103 7.24 9.19 -4.23
N GLU A 104 8.40 9.50 -4.80
CA GLU A 104 8.54 9.78 -6.23
C GLU A 104 8.26 8.54 -7.08
N GLU A 105 8.72 7.36 -6.67
CA GLU A 105 8.37 6.11 -7.32
C GLU A 105 6.85 5.86 -7.28
N ALA A 106 6.21 6.10 -6.14
CA ALA A 106 4.76 5.96 -5.99
C ALA A 106 3.99 6.91 -6.91
N ILE A 107 4.39 8.19 -6.99
CA ILE A 107 3.76 9.19 -7.86
C ILE A 107 3.97 8.87 -9.35
N LYS A 108 5.14 8.34 -9.72
CA LYS A 108 5.46 7.96 -11.11
C LYS A 108 4.80 6.65 -11.52
N ARG A 109 4.23 5.89 -10.57
CA ARG A 109 3.60 4.59 -10.81
C ARG A 109 2.43 4.79 -11.78
N LYS A 110 2.52 4.18 -12.96
CA LYS A 110 1.40 4.12 -13.90
C LYS A 110 0.47 3.00 -13.47
N ILE A 111 -0.58 3.38 -12.75
CA ILE A 111 -1.56 2.44 -12.26
C ILE A 111 -2.83 2.63 -13.08
N LYS A 112 -3.19 1.59 -13.83
CA LYS A 112 -4.35 1.59 -14.74
C LYS A 112 -5.65 1.71 -13.95
N THR A 113 -6.54 2.52 -14.45
CA THR A 113 -7.95 2.59 -14.06
C THR A 113 -8.71 1.36 -14.54
N TRP A 114 -9.87 1.10 -13.94
CA TRP A 114 -10.77 0.04 -14.39
C TRP A 114 -11.22 0.22 -15.84
N GLU A 115 -11.39 1.46 -16.29
CA GLU A 115 -11.74 1.77 -17.68
C GLU A 115 -10.62 1.38 -18.64
N GLU A 116 -9.36 1.74 -18.34
CA GLU A 116 -8.21 1.35 -19.15
C GLU A 116 -8.03 -0.17 -19.20
N TYR A 117 -8.24 -0.87 -18.08
CA TYR A 117 -8.23 -2.33 -18.04
C TYR A 117 -9.34 -2.94 -18.91
N ALA A 118 -10.56 -2.38 -18.85
CA ALA A 118 -11.70 -2.87 -19.62
C ALA A 118 -11.48 -2.68 -21.13
N LEU A 119 -10.96 -1.53 -21.54
CA LEU A 119 -10.66 -1.23 -22.95
C LEU A 119 -9.60 -2.18 -23.52
N GLU A 120 -8.48 -2.39 -22.82
CA GLU A 120 -7.44 -3.33 -23.25
C GLU A 120 -7.97 -4.78 -23.34
N PHE A 121 -8.86 -5.16 -22.41
CA PHE A 121 -9.49 -6.47 -22.45
C PHE A 121 -10.39 -6.65 -23.67
N LEU A 122 -11.21 -5.65 -24.00
CA LEU A 122 -12.07 -5.66 -25.19
C LEU A 122 -11.26 -5.72 -26.48
N GLU A 123 -10.19 -4.92 -26.60
CA GLU A 123 -9.28 -4.95 -27.77
C GLU A 123 -8.71 -6.36 -28.01
N LYS A 124 -8.26 -7.04 -26.95
CA LYS A 124 -7.73 -8.40 -27.04
C LYS A 124 -8.78 -9.42 -27.46
N LEU A 125 -10.04 -9.25 -27.04
CA LEU A 125 -11.14 -10.13 -27.43
C LEU A 125 -11.55 -9.94 -28.90
N GLU A 126 -11.57 -8.69 -29.38
CA GLU A 126 -11.86 -8.40 -30.79
C GLU A 126 -10.76 -8.93 -31.72
N PHE A 127 -9.50 -8.86 -31.30
CA PHE A 127 -8.37 -9.42 -32.05
C PHE A 127 -8.44 -10.95 -32.26
N HIS A 128 -9.12 -11.69 -31.36
CA HIS A 128 -9.28 -13.15 -31.46
C HIS A 128 -10.55 -13.59 -32.20
N LYS A 129 -11.37 -12.64 -32.69
CA LYS A 129 -12.52 -12.93 -33.55
C LYS A 129 -12.18 -12.95 -35.04
N HIS A 130 -10.95 -12.59 -35.40
CA HIS A 130 -10.36 -12.71 -36.74
C HIS A 130 -9.36 -13.88 -36.77
#